data_AF-A0A2E5QJI4-F1
#
_entry.id   AF-A0A2E5QJI4-F1
#
_cell.length_a   1.000
_cell.length_b   1.000
_cell.length_c   1.000
_cell.angle_alpha   90.00
_cell.angle_beta   90.00
_cell.angle_gamma   90.00
#
_symmetry.space_group_name_H-M   'P 1'
#
loop_
_entity.id
_entity.type
_entity.pdbx_description
1 polymer ?
#
loop_
_entity_poly.entity_id
_entity_poly.type
_entity_poly.pdbx_seq_one_letter_code
_entity_poly.pdbx_strand_id
1 'polypeptide(L)'
;MFRNFKGIIFVIILLVLGLIALLIPQIKIGSFERGESGSLLGLRLGLDLQGGTHLVYKFLKNDDQPITNDDIEGVKRIVEKRVNEFGLSEPNVQLLGNNPPDRILIQLPGQKGVSLTISFNGGTVNKSALDDFFTREIGLSSYELTENDDGSFYLQFSADKSDENIDKNTIEDWKEKASSNFPVNITFGYSNIEEDDLEKLPQLFNNFSNLSSGELKQINDFENGFSVDIFGIDYKENTGAQLNSQLKQIQDDLKKLGKLQFFIIQGNILQWTLSGGIQEAKRLIGSTAMLEFRYRECGDLDIEDLDQSITAQEWEIERCINPIYYTEIATEIKASDLVDAYPDISPELNRPIVQIVFNDEGADAFYKATDRIAREDDRLAVYLDDEELVAPYASTGIAGGRAFIEGPGFTSEITRTIAIQLRSGALPLGLELVQERNVDSVLGEDSLKRSLIAAGIGLVLLLIFMIVYYKLPGIVAILALLSYGIILLAIFKTVPVVLTLSGAAAVILSLGFAVDANILIAERTKEEIHSGRGLLAAINSGFDRAWPSIRDGNLSTIIVAVVLFWFGDRFGTSIMQGFALTLAIGVSLSMFTAFFASRLFLRLVASSFIGKKITFFVPVSDQVDGEKRK
;
A
#
# COMPACT_ATOMS: atom_id res chain seq x y z
N MET A 1 -27.62 50.51 -6.84
CA MET A 1 -26.15 50.29 -6.89
C MET A 1 -25.66 49.35 -5.78
N PHE A 2 -26.07 49.52 -4.51
CA PHE A 2 -25.59 48.71 -3.37
C PHE A 2 -25.95 47.21 -3.35
N ARG A 3 -27.08 46.78 -3.93
CA ARG A 3 -27.50 45.36 -3.88
C ARG A 3 -26.63 44.43 -4.74
N ASN A 4 -25.96 44.98 -5.76
CA ASN A 4 -25.05 44.22 -6.62
C ASN A 4 -23.67 44.04 -5.96
N PHE A 5 -23.25 44.95 -5.07
CA PHE A 5 -21.93 44.93 -4.45
C PHE A 5 -21.71 43.72 -3.53
N LYS A 6 -22.74 43.33 -2.77
CA LYS A 6 -22.71 42.12 -1.92
C LYS A 6 -22.50 40.83 -2.73
N GLY A 7 -23.16 40.72 -3.89
CA GLY A 7 -23.00 39.57 -4.78
C GLY A 7 -21.61 39.50 -5.41
N ILE A 8 -21.01 40.64 -5.75
CA ILE A 8 -19.64 40.72 -6.29
C ILE A 8 -18.62 40.29 -5.25
N ILE A 9 -18.72 40.85 -4.05
CA ILE A 9 -17.85 40.49 -2.93
C ILE A 9 -17.93 38.99 -2.66
N PHE A 10 -19.14 38.42 -2.66
CA PHE A 10 -19.34 36.99 -2.41
C PHE A 10 -18.64 36.10 -3.46
N VAL A 11 -18.78 36.40 -4.75
CA VAL A 11 -18.12 35.62 -5.82
C VAL A 11 -16.59 35.78 -5.77
N ILE A 12 -16.08 36.98 -5.50
CA ILE A 12 -14.65 37.23 -5.36
C ILE A 12 -14.09 36.47 -4.15
N ILE A 13 -14.79 36.49 -3.01
CA ILE A 13 -14.40 35.72 -1.82
C ILE A 13 -14.33 34.23 -2.14
N LEU A 14 -15.34 33.68 -2.83
CA LEU A 14 -15.33 32.27 -3.24
C LEU A 14 -14.14 31.93 -4.16
N LEU A 15 -13.81 32.81 -5.11
CA LEU A 15 -12.67 32.61 -6.00
C LEU A 15 -11.34 32.70 -5.25
N VAL A 16 -11.19 33.66 -4.36
CA VAL A 16 -9.98 33.81 -3.54
C VAL A 16 -9.80 32.62 -2.61
N LEU A 17 -10.87 32.17 -1.94
CA LEU A 17 -10.84 30.97 -1.10
C LEU A 17 -10.50 29.72 -1.91
N GLY A 18 -11.10 29.56 -3.11
CA GLY A 18 -10.80 28.45 -4.00
C GLY A 18 -9.34 28.45 -4.47
N LEU A 19 -8.80 29.62 -4.82
CA LEU A 19 -7.41 29.76 -5.24
C LEU A 19 -6.42 29.51 -4.10
N ILE A 20 -6.72 29.99 -2.89
CA ILE A 20 -5.94 29.70 -1.68
C ILE A 20 -5.94 28.19 -1.40
N ALA A 21 -7.11 27.55 -1.47
CA ALA A 21 -7.22 26.10 -1.27
C ALA A 21 -6.36 25.32 -2.27
N LEU A 22 -6.29 25.75 -3.54
CA LEU A 22 -5.46 25.10 -4.56
C LEU A 22 -3.96 25.34 -4.36
N LEU A 23 -3.55 26.51 -3.89
CA LEU A 23 -2.14 26.87 -3.68
C LEU A 23 -1.48 26.13 -2.52
N ILE A 24 -2.25 25.78 -1.47
CA ILE A 24 -1.72 25.10 -0.28
C ILE A 24 -1.82 23.58 -0.49
N PRO A 25 -0.72 22.81 -0.66
CA PRO A 25 -0.79 21.40 -1.02
C PRO A 25 -1.58 20.55 -0.01
N GLN A 26 -1.38 20.82 1.28
CA GLN A 26 -2.06 20.15 2.40
C GLN A 26 -2.71 21.18 3.32
N ILE A 27 -4.02 21.04 3.54
CA ILE A 27 -4.81 21.85 4.46
C ILE A 27 -4.90 21.07 5.77
N LYS A 28 -4.19 21.54 6.80
CA LYS A 28 -4.26 21.00 8.17
C LYS A 28 -4.90 22.04 9.10
N ILE A 29 -6.12 21.77 9.56
CA ILE A 29 -6.84 22.62 10.53
C ILE A 29 -7.40 21.72 11.65
N GLY A 30 -6.71 21.66 12.79
CA GLY A 30 -7.10 20.79 13.91
C GLY A 30 -7.04 19.31 13.52
N SER A 31 -8.16 18.59 13.63
CA SER A 31 -8.31 17.19 13.19
C SER A 31 -8.62 17.04 11.69
N PHE A 32 -8.77 18.15 10.96
CA PHE A 32 -9.07 18.13 9.54
C PHE A 32 -7.78 18.22 8.73
N GLU A 33 -7.31 17.08 8.23
CA GLU A 33 -6.21 17.00 7.26
C GLU A 33 -6.75 16.63 5.87
N ARG A 34 -6.51 17.49 4.88
CA ARG A 34 -6.95 17.27 3.49
C ARG A 34 -5.89 17.73 2.49
N GLY A 35 -5.85 17.03 1.36
CA GLY A 35 -4.88 17.24 0.29
C GLY A 35 -3.69 16.28 0.39
N GLU A 36 -3.14 15.91 -0.76
CA GLU A 36 -2.08 14.91 -0.88
C GLU A 36 -0.77 15.58 -1.31
N SER A 37 0.33 15.31 -0.60
CA SER A 37 1.64 15.87 -0.94
C SER A 37 2.23 15.10 -2.11
N GLY A 38 2.41 15.77 -3.26
CA GLY A 38 3.01 15.18 -4.46
C GLY A 38 2.02 14.90 -5.60
N SER A 39 0.71 15.02 -5.36
CA SER A 39 -0.30 14.90 -6.42
C SER A 39 -0.60 16.25 -7.11
N LEU A 40 -1.09 16.20 -8.35
CA LEU A 40 -1.46 17.40 -9.12
C LEU A 40 -2.49 18.24 -8.33
N LEU A 41 -2.12 19.48 -7.95
CA LEU A 41 -2.94 20.42 -7.16
C LEU A 41 -3.31 19.94 -5.74
N GLY A 42 -2.71 18.86 -5.25
CA GLY A 42 -3.04 18.24 -3.97
C GLY A 42 -4.39 17.52 -3.96
N LEU A 43 -4.87 17.05 -5.11
CA LEU A 43 -6.08 16.25 -5.24
C LEU A 43 -5.80 14.77 -4.95
N ARG A 44 -6.74 14.08 -4.29
CA ARG A 44 -6.63 12.63 -4.11
C ARG A 44 -6.93 11.93 -5.42
N LEU A 45 -5.95 11.25 -6.00
CA LEU A 45 -6.12 10.54 -7.27
C LEU A 45 -6.59 9.11 -7.00
N GLY A 46 -7.39 8.60 -7.94
CA GLY A 46 -7.85 7.22 -7.93
C GLY A 46 -6.76 6.25 -8.31
N LEU A 47 -6.95 4.99 -7.91
CA LEU A 47 -6.04 3.90 -8.23
C LEU A 47 -5.91 3.63 -9.72
N ASP A 48 -6.94 3.95 -10.49
CA ASP A 48 -6.91 3.89 -11.94
C ASP A 48 -6.04 4.97 -12.59
N LEU A 49 -5.60 5.97 -11.82
CA LEU A 49 -4.66 7.01 -12.24
C LEU A 49 -3.25 6.81 -11.64
N GLN A 50 -3.16 6.32 -10.40
CA GLN A 50 -1.88 6.12 -9.69
C GLN A 50 -1.32 4.69 -9.79
N GLY A 51 -2.17 3.70 -10.13
CA GLY A 51 -1.87 2.28 -10.06
C GLY A 51 -1.90 1.70 -8.64
N GLY A 52 -2.19 0.40 -8.55
CA GLY A 52 -2.17 -0.40 -7.32
C GLY A 52 -3.34 -1.39 -7.26
N THR A 53 -3.76 -1.76 -6.05
CA THR A 53 -4.67 -2.92 -5.85
C THR A 53 -5.98 -2.59 -5.16
N HIS A 54 -7.06 -3.16 -5.70
CA HIS A 54 -8.37 -3.26 -5.08
C HIS A 54 -8.55 -4.64 -4.45
N LEU A 55 -8.86 -4.66 -3.15
CA LEU A 55 -9.25 -5.86 -2.42
C LEU A 55 -10.65 -5.64 -1.83
N VAL A 56 -11.58 -6.53 -2.12
CA VAL A 56 -12.92 -6.53 -1.52
C VAL A 56 -13.03 -7.75 -0.62
N TYR A 57 -13.19 -7.53 0.67
CA TYR A 57 -13.43 -8.57 1.65
C TYR A 57 -14.90 -8.56 2.09
N LYS A 58 -15.40 -9.73 2.45
CA LYS A 58 -16.71 -9.91 3.09
C LYS A 58 -16.49 -10.24 4.56
N PHE A 59 -17.32 -9.65 5.43
CA PHE A 59 -17.30 -9.97 6.85
C PHE A 59 -17.84 -11.38 7.08
N LEU A 60 -17.07 -12.18 7.80
CA LEU A 60 -17.49 -13.50 8.27
C LEU A 60 -18.22 -13.35 9.60
N LYS A 61 -19.35 -14.05 9.71
CA LYS A 61 -20.15 -14.10 10.93
C LYS A 61 -19.59 -15.20 11.83
N ASN A 62 -19.07 -14.86 13.00
CA ASN A 62 -18.81 -15.83 14.06
C ASN A 62 -20.13 -16.19 14.76
N ASP A 63 -20.30 -17.46 15.13
CA ASP A 63 -21.48 -18.11 15.74
C ASP A 63 -22.60 -17.19 16.29
N ASP A 64 -23.82 -17.40 15.78
CA ASP A 64 -25.16 -16.92 16.22
C ASP A 64 -25.38 -15.45 16.66
N GLN A 65 -24.34 -14.64 16.82
CA GLN A 65 -24.43 -13.21 17.15
C GLN A 65 -24.63 -12.37 15.87
N PRO A 66 -25.55 -11.40 15.86
CA PRO A 66 -25.68 -10.48 14.73
C PRO A 66 -24.46 -9.56 14.67
N ILE A 67 -23.87 -9.40 13.47
CA ILE A 67 -22.79 -8.45 13.22
C ILE A 67 -23.29 -7.04 13.54
N THR A 68 -22.62 -6.34 14.47
CA THR A 68 -22.98 -4.97 14.83
C THR A 68 -22.20 -3.94 14.00
N ASN A 69 -22.72 -2.71 13.90
CA ASN A 69 -21.99 -1.61 13.24
C ASN A 69 -20.69 -1.27 13.97
N ASP A 70 -20.65 -1.44 15.29
CA ASP A 70 -19.46 -1.16 16.10
C ASP A 70 -18.34 -2.17 15.78
N ASP A 71 -18.69 -3.44 15.54
CA ASP A 71 -17.73 -4.46 15.10
C ASP A 71 -17.14 -4.12 13.72
N ILE A 72 -18.00 -3.73 12.78
CA ILE A 72 -17.61 -3.35 11.42
C ILE A 72 -16.71 -2.10 11.41
N GLU A 73 -17.06 -1.08 12.19
CA GLU A 73 -16.21 0.10 12.37
C GLU A 73 -14.88 -0.24 13.07
N GLY A 74 -14.90 -1.20 14.00
CA GLY A 74 -13.72 -1.77 14.63
C GLY A 74 -12.79 -2.42 13.60
N VAL A 75 -13.31 -3.32 12.75
CA VAL A 75 -12.54 -3.92 11.65
C VAL A 75 -11.95 -2.84 10.74
N LYS A 76 -12.77 -1.87 10.31
CA LYS A 76 -12.31 -0.78 9.45
C LYS A 76 -11.11 -0.05 10.04
N ARG A 77 -11.18 0.32 11.33
CA ARG A 77 -10.12 1.04 12.02
C ARG A 77 -8.83 0.22 12.14
N ILE A 78 -8.97 -1.09 12.42
CA ILE A 78 -7.83 -2.00 12.50
C ILE A 78 -7.18 -2.17 11.14
N VAL A 79 -7.97 -2.42 10.10
CA VAL A 79 -7.48 -2.52 8.72
C VAL A 79 -6.79 -1.23 8.28
N GLU A 80 -7.38 -0.06 8.51
CA GLU A 80 -6.73 1.23 8.24
C GLU A 80 -5.38 1.35 8.98
N LYS A 81 -5.33 0.98 10.27
CA LYS A 81 -4.11 1.00 11.07
C LYS A 81 -3.04 0.05 10.49
N ARG A 82 -3.38 -1.21 10.21
CA ARG A 82 -2.47 -2.23 9.66
C ARG A 82 -1.86 -1.80 8.34
N VAL A 83 -2.70 -1.29 7.45
CA VAL A 83 -2.28 -0.90 6.11
C VAL A 83 -1.42 0.37 6.15
N ASN A 84 -1.74 1.33 7.04
CA ASN A 84 -0.92 2.53 7.25
C ASN A 84 0.47 2.20 7.84
N GLU A 85 0.54 1.27 8.81
CA GLU A 85 1.80 0.90 9.48
C GLU A 85 2.81 0.19 8.56
N PHE A 86 2.30 -0.50 7.53
CA PHE A 86 3.12 -1.13 6.50
C PHE A 86 3.84 -0.11 5.59
N GLY A 87 3.58 1.19 5.76
CA GLY A 87 4.19 2.25 4.96
C GLY A 87 3.63 2.34 3.55
N LEU A 88 2.43 1.78 3.32
CA LEU A 88 1.67 1.96 2.10
C LEU A 88 1.21 3.42 2.03
N SER A 89 1.36 4.04 0.87
CA SER A 89 0.91 5.42 0.66
C SER A 89 -0.60 5.46 0.86
N GLU A 90 -1.11 6.29 1.78
CA GLU A 90 -2.53 6.58 2.07
C GLU A 90 -3.57 5.56 1.53
N PRO A 91 -3.72 4.37 2.14
CA PRO A 91 -4.74 3.40 1.75
C PRO A 91 -6.15 3.96 1.93
N ASN A 92 -7.04 3.63 0.99
CA ASN A 92 -8.44 4.04 1.06
C ASN A 92 -9.31 2.83 1.42
N VAL A 93 -9.86 2.86 2.64
CA VAL A 93 -10.70 1.78 3.19
C VAL A 93 -12.15 2.26 3.28
N GLN A 94 -13.05 1.55 2.61
CA GLN A 94 -14.47 1.90 2.51
C GLN A 94 -15.34 0.70 2.87
N LEU A 95 -16.40 0.93 3.64
CA LEU A 95 -17.42 -0.07 3.92
C LEU A 95 -18.39 -0.11 2.73
N LEU A 96 -18.77 -1.32 2.31
CA LEU A 96 -19.70 -1.57 1.21
C LEU A 96 -20.87 -2.43 1.71
N GLY A 97 -22.08 -2.16 1.20
CA GLY A 97 -23.28 -2.93 1.54
C GLY A 97 -24.30 -2.17 2.37
N ASN A 98 -25.44 -2.81 2.64
CA ASN A 98 -26.58 -2.20 3.34
C ASN A 98 -26.41 -2.28 4.86
N ASN A 99 -26.85 -1.27 5.61
CA ASN A 99 -26.74 -1.16 7.07
C ASN A 99 -27.30 -2.40 7.84
N PRO A 100 -26.45 -3.24 8.48
CA PRO A 100 -25.00 -3.09 8.67
C PRO A 100 -24.16 -3.61 7.46
N PRO A 101 -23.16 -2.83 6.96
CA PRO A 101 -22.37 -3.19 5.78
C PRO A 101 -21.84 -4.63 5.81
N ASP A 102 -21.92 -5.36 4.69
CA ASP A 102 -21.49 -6.77 4.62
C ASP A 102 -20.06 -6.94 4.07
N ARG A 103 -19.45 -5.86 3.56
CA ARG A 103 -18.15 -5.90 2.89
C ARG A 103 -17.28 -4.70 3.24
N ILE A 104 -15.98 -4.86 3.02
CA ILE A 104 -14.97 -3.81 3.13
C ILE A 104 -14.09 -3.81 1.87
N LEU A 105 -14.00 -2.64 1.24
CA LEU A 105 -13.12 -2.36 0.11
C LEU A 105 -11.86 -1.70 0.64
N ILE A 106 -10.71 -2.23 0.25
CA ILE A 106 -9.39 -1.72 0.60
C ILE A 106 -8.66 -1.43 -0.70
N GLN A 107 -8.20 -0.19 -0.85
CA GLN A 107 -7.43 0.26 -2.00
C GLN A 107 -6.02 0.61 -1.55
N LEU A 108 -5.03 -0.04 -2.16
CA LEU A 108 -3.61 0.10 -1.83
C LEU A 108 -2.90 0.77 -3.01
N PRO A 109 -2.63 2.09 -2.96
CA PRO A 109 -1.94 2.77 -4.05
C PRO A 109 -0.43 2.60 -3.98
N GLY A 110 0.20 2.56 -5.16
CA GLY A 110 1.63 2.85 -5.28
C GLY A 110 2.60 1.84 -4.69
N GLN A 111 2.28 0.56 -4.60
CA GLN A 111 3.35 -0.43 -4.45
C GLN A 111 4.09 -0.59 -5.78
N LYS A 112 5.35 -0.14 -5.81
CA LYS A 112 6.36 -0.78 -6.67
C LYS A 112 6.37 -2.26 -6.28
N GLY A 113 6.47 -3.15 -7.28
CA GLY A 113 6.13 -4.56 -7.17
C GLY A 113 6.73 -5.32 -5.98
N VAL A 114 6.35 -6.59 -5.87
CA VAL A 114 7.00 -7.53 -4.96
C VAL A 114 8.54 -7.41 -5.09
N SER A 115 9.27 -7.54 -3.99
CA SER A 115 10.73 -7.61 -4.03
C SER A 115 11.21 -8.85 -3.30
N LEU A 116 12.31 -9.44 -3.75
CA LEU A 116 12.95 -10.57 -3.08
C LEU A 116 14.31 -10.11 -2.58
N THR A 117 14.50 -10.16 -1.26
CA THR A 117 15.77 -9.85 -0.61
C THR A 117 16.57 -11.13 -0.43
N ILE A 118 17.79 -11.14 -0.95
CA ILE A 118 18.67 -12.31 -0.96
C ILE A 118 20.00 -11.91 -0.35
N SER A 119 20.54 -12.70 0.57
CA SER A 119 21.91 -12.52 1.04
C SER A 119 22.61 -13.85 1.23
N PHE A 120 23.90 -13.86 0.93
CA PHE A 120 24.79 -15.01 1.05
C PHE A 120 25.89 -14.71 2.05
N ASN A 121 26.31 -15.72 2.80
CA ASN A 121 27.41 -15.59 3.74
C ASN A 121 28.75 -15.43 3.01
N GLY A 122 29.57 -14.47 3.43
CA GLY A 122 30.94 -14.29 2.92
C GLY A 122 31.06 -13.69 1.52
N GLY A 123 29.98 -13.17 0.92
CA GLY A 123 30.03 -12.44 -0.36
C GLY A 123 30.52 -13.27 -1.55
N THR A 124 30.32 -14.59 -1.52
CA THR A 124 30.81 -15.52 -2.55
C THR A 124 30.01 -15.46 -3.86
N VAL A 125 28.78 -14.98 -3.80
CA VAL A 125 27.89 -14.81 -4.96
C VAL A 125 27.92 -13.33 -5.36
N ASN A 126 28.24 -13.07 -6.62
CA ASN A 126 28.23 -11.71 -7.17
C ASN A 126 26.93 -11.43 -7.93
N LYS A 127 26.63 -10.15 -8.16
CA LYS A 127 25.43 -9.70 -8.89
C LYS A 127 25.27 -10.37 -10.26
N SER A 128 26.36 -10.56 -11.00
CA SER A 128 26.30 -11.14 -12.36
C SER A 128 25.90 -12.62 -12.36
N ALA A 129 26.38 -13.39 -11.39
CA ALA A 129 26.03 -14.81 -11.26
C ALA A 129 24.57 -14.98 -10.82
N LEU A 130 24.11 -14.10 -9.93
CA LEU A 130 22.72 -14.09 -9.48
C LEU A 130 21.75 -13.65 -10.60
N ASP A 131 22.16 -12.67 -11.41
CA ASP A 131 21.41 -12.25 -12.60
C ASP A 131 21.29 -13.38 -13.65
N ASP A 132 22.40 -14.07 -13.94
CA ASP A 132 22.41 -15.23 -14.83
C ASP A 132 21.50 -16.36 -14.31
N PHE A 133 21.49 -16.62 -13.00
CA PHE A 133 20.60 -17.60 -12.38
C PHE A 133 19.12 -17.27 -12.59
N PHE A 134 18.70 -16.05 -12.25
CA PHE A 134 17.30 -15.67 -12.42
C PHE A 134 16.86 -15.63 -13.88
N THR A 135 17.75 -15.22 -14.79
CA THR A 135 17.44 -15.17 -16.23
C THR A 135 17.40 -16.55 -16.88
N ARG A 136 18.39 -17.42 -16.62
CA ARG A 136 18.55 -18.68 -17.36
C ARG A 136 17.91 -19.88 -16.69
N GLU A 137 18.01 -19.95 -15.37
CA GLU A 137 17.61 -21.14 -14.60
C GLU A 137 16.16 -21.00 -14.12
N ILE A 138 15.79 -19.80 -13.65
CA ILE A 138 14.39 -19.51 -13.28
C ILE A 138 13.57 -19.07 -14.49
N GLY A 139 14.20 -18.42 -15.49
CA GLY A 139 13.53 -17.97 -16.71
C GLY A 139 12.84 -16.62 -16.59
N LEU A 140 13.19 -15.81 -15.58
CA LEU A 140 12.61 -14.48 -15.38
C LEU A 140 13.06 -13.53 -16.47
N SER A 141 12.09 -12.81 -17.05
CA SER A 141 12.34 -11.89 -18.17
C SER A 141 12.19 -10.41 -17.82
N SER A 142 11.74 -10.09 -16.59
CA SER A 142 11.49 -8.71 -16.18
C SER A 142 11.67 -8.50 -14.67
N TYR A 143 12.87 -8.10 -14.27
CA TYR A 143 13.20 -7.69 -12.91
C TYR A 143 14.36 -6.67 -12.94
N GLU A 144 14.56 -5.96 -11.82
CA GLU A 144 15.73 -5.12 -11.57
C GLU A 144 16.48 -5.66 -10.36
N LEU A 145 17.71 -6.12 -10.57
CA LEU A 145 18.59 -6.58 -9.50
C LEU A 145 19.49 -5.44 -9.04
N THR A 146 19.50 -5.16 -7.74
CA THR A 146 20.35 -4.15 -7.08
C THR A 146 21.21 -4.84 -6.03
N GLU A 147 22.45 -4.40 -5.86
CA GLU A 147 23.36 -4.85 -4.80
C GLU A 147 23.55 -3.69 -3.82
N ASN A 148 23.37 -3.96 -2.54
CA ASN A 148 23.46 -2.98 -1.47
C ASN A 148 24.87 -2.92 -0.88
N ASP A 149 25.17 -1.85 -0.14
CA ASP A 149 26.48 -1.65 0.51
C ASP A 149 26.81 -2.72 1.56
N ASP A 150 25.81 -3.43 2.08
CA ASP A 150 25.96 -4.55 3.03
C ASP A 150 26.18 -5.92 2.37
N GLY A 151 26.24 -5.96 1.04
CA GLY A 151 26.40 -7.20 0.24
C GLY A 151 25.10 -7.99 0.06
N SER A 152 23.95 -7.45 0.49
CA SER A 152 22.64 -8.02 0.15
C SER A 152 22.20 -7.64 -1.26
N PHE A 153 21.38 -8.49 -1.86
CA PHE A 153 20.80 -8.31 -3.18
C PHE A 153 19.30 -8.06 -3.08
N TYR A 154 18.83 -7.05 -3.80
CA TYR A 154 17.42 -6.68 -3.92
C TYR A 154 16.94 -6.96 -5.33
N LEU A 155 16.05 -7.93 -5.48
CA LEU A 155 15.42 -8.28 -6.75
C LEU A 155 14.03 -7.65 -6.79
N GLN A 156 13.86 -6.60 -7.58
CA GLN A 156 12.61 -5.86 -7.71
C GLN A 156 11.85 -6.33 -8.97
N PHE A 157 10.64 -6.86 -8.82
CA PHE A 157 9.84 -7.27 -9.98
C PHE A 157 9.13 -6.05 -10.61
N SER A 158 9.12 -5.99 -11.94
CA SER A 158 8.39 -4.93 -12.67
C SER A 158 6.88 -5.18 -12.60
N ALA A 159 6.10 -4.14 -12.28
CA ALA A 159 4.65 -4.24 -12.17
C ALA A 159 3.96 -4.63 -13.50
N ASP A 160 4.58 -4.33 -14.64
CA ASP A 160 4.00 -4.43 -15.99
C ASP A 160 3.75 -5.88 -16.47
N LYS A 161 4.17 -6.89 -15.70
CA LYS A 161 4.03 -8.32 -16.02
C LYS A 161 3.77 -9.20 -14.79
N SER A 162 3.09 -8.69 -13.77
CA SER A 162 2.78 -9.46 -12.55
C SER A 162 1.74 -10.59 -12.74
N ASP A 163 1.66 -11.17 -13.93
CA ASP A 163 0.81 -12.34 -14.24
C ASP A 163 1.45 -13.66 -13.80
N GLU A 164 2.69 -13.66 -13.33
CA GLU A 164 3.22 -14.78 -12.56
C GLU A 164 2.88 -14.56 -11.09
N ASN A 165 1.99 -15.41 -10.59
CA ASN A 165 1.54 -15.46 -9.20
C ASN A 165 2.74 -15.88 -8.31
N ILE A 166 3.68 -14.96 -8.07
CA ILE A 166 4.82 -15.17 -7.18
C ILE A 166 4.27 -15.33 -5.76
N ASP A 167 3.99 -16.57 -5.40
CA ASP A 167 3.51 -17.00 -4.08
C ASP A 167 4.66 -17.58 -3.26
N LYS A 168 4.39 -17.89 -1.99
CA LYS A 168 5.37 -18.47 -1.06
C LYS A 168 5.99 -19.75 -1.65
N ASN A 169 5.18 -20.61 -2.27
CA ASN A 169 5.65 -21.88 -2.84
C ASN A 169 6.63 -21.69 -4.00
N THR A 170 6.37 -20.71 -4.87
CA THR A 170 7.26 -20.37 -5.99
C THR A 170 8.60 -19.83 -5.49
N ILE A 171 8.58 -19.02 -4.44
CA ILE A 171 9.80 -18.48 -3.81
C ILE A 171 10.62 -19.59 -3.14
N GLU A 172 9.97 -20.56 -2.49
CA GLU A 172 10.66 -21.74 -1.93
C GLU A 172 11.25 -22.63 -3.04
N ASP A 173 10.56 -22.86 -4.16
CA ASP A 173 11.11 -23.59 -5.32
C ASP A 173 12.37 -22.88 -5.88
N TRP A 174 12.35 -21.55 -5.97
CA TRP A 174 13.53 -20.80 -6.40
C TRP A 174 14.67 -20.86 -5.40
N LYS A 175 14.37 -20.92 -4.10
CA LYS A 175 15.35 -21.09 -3.03
C LYS A 175 16.03 -22.46 -3.13
N GLU A 176 15.27 -23.52 -3.40
CA GLU A 176 15.78 -24.87 -3.61
C GLU A 176 16.71 -24.94 -4.84
N LYS A 177 16.29 -24.32 -5.94
CA LYS A 177 17.11 -24.18 -7.16
C LYS A 177 18.37 -23.35 -6.94
N ALA A 178 18.27 -22.26 -6.18
CA ALA A 178 19.42 -21.42 -5.84
C ALA A 178 20.42 -22.21 -5.01
N SER A 179 19.95 -22.98 -4.03
CA SER A 179 20.78 -23.86 -3.20
C SER A 179 21.47 -24.95 -4.04
N SER A 180 20.84 -25.39 -5.13
CA SER A 180 21.43 -26.35 -6.08
C SER A 180 22.47 -25.75 -7.03
N ASN A 181 22.42 -24.43 -7.26
CA ASN A 181 23.27 -23.74 -8.23
C ASN A 181 24.44 -22.96 -7.60
N PHE A 182 24.29 -22.53 -6.34
CA PHE A 182 25.34 -21.84 -5.59
C PHE A 182 25.90 -22.75 -4.50
N PRO A 183 27.21 -23.05 -4.49
CA PRO A 183 27.78 -23.96 -3.52
C PRO A 183 27.95 -23.27 -2.16
N VAL A 184 27.75 -24.06 -1.11
CA VAL A 184 28.30 -23.78 0.21
C VAL A 184 29.74 -24.25 0.20
N ASN A 185 30.67 -23.30 0.34
CA ASN A 185 32.09 -23.56 0.44
C ASN A 185 32.47 -23.78 1.91
N ILE A 186 33.09 -24.92 2.21
CA ILE A 186 33.58 -25.25 3.54
C ILE A 186 35.09 -25.38 3.48
N THR A 187 35.80 -24.47 4.13
CA THR A 187 37.27 -24.43 4.15
C THR A 187 37.81 -24.80 5.52
N PHE A 188 38.78 -25.70 5.50
CA PHE A 188 39.51 -26.19 6.67
C PHE A 188 40.99 -25.84 6.54
N GLY A 189 41.56 -25.30 7.61
CA GLY A 189 43.01 -25.11 7.75
C GLY A 189 43.56 -25.98 8.87
N TYR A 190 44.70 -26.61 8.66
CA TYR A 190 45.38 -27.45 9.65
C TYR A 190 46.84 -27.04 9.83
N SER A 191 47.45 -27.49 10.92
CA SER A 191 48.89 -27.33 11.14
C SER A 191 49.46 -28.53 11.87
N ASN A 192 50.73 -28.84 11.57
CA ASN A 192 51.48 -29.93 12.17
C ASN A 192 50.83 -31.32 11.99
N ILE A 193 50.40 -31.64 10.77
CA ILE A 193 49.99 -33.01 10.39
C ILE A 193 51.22 -33.74 9.83
N GLU A 194 51.42 -35.01 10.21
CA GLU A 194 52.50 -35.85 9.70
C GLU A 194 52.25 -36.27 8.24
N GLU A 195 53.31 -36.44 7.45
CA GLU A 195 53.25 -36.71 6.00
C GLU A 195 52.44 -37.98 5.67
N ASP A 196 52.46 -38.98 6.55
CA ASP A 196 51.72 -40.25 6.41
C ASP A 196 50.20 -40.12 6.71
N ASP A 197 49.77 -39.07 7.41
CA ASP A 197 48.36 -38.81 7.73
C ASP A 197 47.69 -37.89 6.71
N LEU A 198 48.48 -37.13 5.94
CA LEU A 198 48.01 -36.32 4.80
C LEU A 198 47.35 -37.18 3.71
N GLU A 199 47.82 -38.40 3.49
CA GLU A 199 47.23 -39.34 2.51
C GLU A 199 45.82 -39.85 2.91
N LYS A 200 45.46 -39.74 4.19
CA LYS A 200 44.16 -40.19 4.73
C LYS A 200 43.09 -39.08 4.70
N LEU A 201 43.50 -37.81 4.56
CA LEU A 201 42.58 -36.66 4.59
C LEU A 201 41.50 -36.72 3.50
N PRO A 202 41.79 -37.04 2.23
CA PRO A 202 40.74 -37.18 1.21
C PRO A 202 39.73 -38.30 1.52
N GLN A 203 40.13 -39.35 2.24
CA GLN A 203 39.25 -40.48 2.58
C GLN A 203 38.21 -40.13 3.66
N LEU A 204 38.51 -39.17 4.55
CA LEU A 204 37.54 -38.66 5.53
C LEU A 204 36.35 -37.96 4.85
N PHE A 205 36.61 -37.32 3.71
CA PHE A 205 35.58 -36.64 2.90
C PHE A 205 34.83 -37.58 1.95
N ASN A 206 35.24 -38.84 1.78
CA ASN A 206 34.43 -39.80 1.02
C ASN A 206 33.11 -40.15 1.75
N ASN A 207 33.08 -40.06 3.07
CA ASN A 207 31.86 -40.27 3.88
C ASN A 207 30.80 -39.16 3.69
N PHE A 208 31.22 -38.01 3.16
CA PHE A 208 30.39 -36.84 2.86
C PHE A 208 29.45 -37.08 1.65
N SER A 209 29.76 -38.07 0.80
CA SER A 209 28.96 -38.44 -0.38
C SER A 209 27.58 -39.03 -0.06
N ASN A 210 27.30 -39.31 1.22
CA ASN A 210 26.02 -39.85 1.69
C ASN A 210 25.09 -38.80 2.33
N LEU A 211 25.37 -37.50 2.17
CA LEU A 211 24.42 -36.44 2.55
C LEU A 211 23.16 -36.57 1.70
N SER A 212 22.04 -36.85 2.35
CA SER A 212 20.74 -37.15 1.72
C SER A 212 20.09 -35.96 0.99
N SER A 213 20.81 -34.85 0.78
CA SER A 213 20.30 -33.67 0.07
C SER A 213 21.36 -32.85 -0.69
N GLY A 214 22.65 -33.22 -0.66
CA GLY A 214 23.70 -32.42 -1.33
C GLY A 214 24.71 -33.24 -2.12
N GLU A 215 25.10 -32.74 -3.30
CA GLU A 215 26.13 -33.36 -4.15
C GLU A 215 27.51 -32.73 -3.85
N LEU A 216 28.43 -33.56 -3.36
CA LEU A 216 29.84 -33.20 -3.23
C LEU A 216 30.51 -33.25 -4.61
N LYS A 217 30.94 -32.09 -5.14
CA LYS A 217 31.46 -32.01 -6.51
C LYS A 217 32.96 -31.74 -6.61
N GLN A 218 33.57 -31.04 -5.65
CA GLN A 218 34.96 -30.63 -5.76
C GLN A 218 35.66 -30.54 -4.40
N ILE A 219 36.88 -31.10 -4.33
CA ILE A 219 37.82 -30.95 -3.23
C ILE A 219 39.02 -30.18 -3.80
N ASN A 220 39.36 -29.05 -3.18
CA ASN A 220 40.49 -28.20 -3.58
C ASN A 220 41.54 -28.20 -2.47
N ASP A 221 42.73 -28.70 -2.79
CA ASP A 221 43.85 -28.79 -1.86
C ASP A 221 44.72 -27.53 -1.97
N PHE A 222 45.16 -27.01 -0.82
CA PHE A 222 46.13 -25.91 -0.77
C PHE A 222 47.14 -26.11 0.36
N GLU A 223 48.18 -25.27 0.40
CA GLU A 223 49.23 -25.37 1.40
C GLU A 223 48.63 -25.23 2.82
N ASN A 224 48.62 -26.35 3.56
CA ASN A 224 48.04 -26.48 4.91
C ASN A 224 46.50 -26.38 5.02
N GLY A 225 45.75 -26.75 3.97
CA GLY A 225 44.29 -26.80 4.06
C GLY A 225 43.57 -27.49 2.89
N PHE A 226 42.25 -27.65 3.07
CA PHE A 226 41.33 -28.23 2.08
C PHE A 226 40.05 -27.39 2.03
N SER A 227 39.46 -27.26 0.85
CA SER A 227 38.15 -26.63 0.66
C SER A 227 37.22 -27.59 -0.07
N VAL A 228 35.96 -27.67 0.38
CA VAL A 228 34.93 -28.55 -0.15
C VAL A 228 33.73 -27.71 -0.59
N ASP A 229 33.31 -27.88 -1.84
CA ASP A 229 32.11 -27.25 -2.38
C ASP A 229 30.94 -28.23 -2.35
N ILE A 230 29.85 -27.82 -1.68
CA ILE A 230 28.63 -28.63 -1.55
C ILE A 230 27.44 -27.88 -2.14
N PHE A 231 26.73 -28.54 -3.04
CA PHE A 231 25.52 -28.00 -3.69
C PHE A 231 24.28 -28.69 -3.15
N GLY A 232 23.14 -27.99 -3.12
CA GLY A 232 21.83 -28.54 -2.76
C GLY A 232 21.46 -28.44 -1.27
N ILE A 233 22.29 -27.78 -0.45
CA ILE A 233 22.06 -27.68 0.99
C ILE A 233 21.53 -26.29 1.36
N ASP A 234 20.33 -26.24 1.94
CA ASP A 234 19.89 -25.12 2.76
C ASP A 234 20.32 -25.33 4.22
N TYR A 235 21.25 -24.49 4.69
CA TYR A 235 21.85 -24.59 6.03
C TYR A 235 20.86 -24.24 7.16
N LYS A 236 19.75 -23.54 6.88
CA LYS A 236 18.86 -22.96 7.91
C LYS A 236 17.64 -23.80 8.27
N GLU A 237 17.05 -24.52 7.33
CA GLU A 237 15.90 -25.42 7.59
C GLU A 237 16.38 -26.81 8.02
N ASN A 238 15.50 -27.60 8.68
CA ASN A 238 15.66 -28.90 9.38
C ASN A 238 16.86 -29.85 9.04
N THR A 239 17.53 -29.68 7.91
CA THR A 239 18.84 -30.23 7.53
C THR A 239 20.05 -29.58 8.23
N GLY A 240 19.92 -28.36 8.77
CA GLY A 240 21.00 -27.67 9.50
C GLY A 240 21.55 -28.47 10.68
N ALA A 241 20.68 -29.15 11.43
CA ALA A 241 21.07 -30.02 12.54
C ALA A 241 21.86 -31.26 12.08
N GLN A 242 21.42 -31.92 11.00
CA GLN A 242 22.11 -33.09 10.43
C GLN A 242 23.46 -32.74 9.79
N LEU A 243 23.54 -31.61 9.09
CA LEU A 243 24.80 -31.15 8.52
C LEU A 243 25.77 -30.68 9.61
N ASN A 244 25.27 -29.99 10.65
CA ASN A 244 26.10 -29.59 11.78
C ASN A 244 26.68 -30.79 12.53
N SER A 245 25.92 -31.87 12.73
CA SER A 245 26.43 -33.07 13.40
C SER A 245 27.51 -33.80 12.57
N GLN A 246 27.36 -33.86 11.24
CA GLN A 246 28.37 -34.43 10.35
C GLN A 246 29.62 -33.54 10.21
N LEU A 247 29.45 -32.22 10.11
CA LEU A 247 30.57 -31.26 10.14
C LEU A 247 31.34 -31.33 11.46
N LYS A 248 30.64 -31.54 12.57
CA LYS A 248 31.21 -31.74 13.91
C LYS A 248 32.01 -33.03 14.01
N GLN A 249 31.49 -34.14 13.46
CA GLN A 249 32.22 -35.41 13.41
C GLN A 249 33.55 -35.26 12.64
N ILE A 250 33.54 -34.51 11.54
CA ILE A 250 34.74 -34.27 10.72
C ILE A 250 35.69 -33.30 11.40
N GLN A 251 35.18 -32.27 12.05
CA GLN A 251 36.00 -31.38 12.86
C GLN A 251 36.72 -32.15 13.98
N ASP A 252 36.05 -33.12 14.60
CA ASP A 252 36.62 -33.94 15.67
C ASP A 252 37.59 -35.01 15.15
N ASP A 253 37.35 -35.60 13.98
CA ASP A 253 38.29 -36.51 13.32
C ASP A 253 39.55 -35.77 12.84
N LEU A 254 39.42 -34.54 12.33
CA LEU A 254 40.56 -33.69 11.96
C LEU A 254 41.39 -33.26 13.19
N LYS A 255 40.73 -32.97 14.33
CA LYS A 255 41.43 -32.69 15.59
C LYS A 255 42.25 -33.88 16.11
N LYS A 256 41.88 -35.12 15.77
CA LYS A 256 42.65 -36.32 16.15
C LYS A 256 43.93 -36.48 15.33
N LEU A 257 43.96 -35.97 14.10
CA LEU A 257 45.10 -36.04 13.18
C LEU A 257 46.08 -34.86 13.32
N GLY A 258 45.67 -33.75 13.94
CA GLY A 258 46.51 -32.58 14.16
C GLY A 258 45.76 -31.38 14.74
N LYS A 259 46.35 -30.19 14.69
CA LYS A 259 45.68 -28.96 15.17
C LYS A 259 44.94 -28.27 14.04
N LEU A 260 43.60 -28.27 14.12
CA LEU A 260 42.72 -27.46 13.29
C LEU A 260 42.94 -25.97 13.60
N GLN A 261 43.37 -25.20 12.61
CA GLN A 261 43.65 -23.77 12.77
C GLN A 261 42.41 -22.90 12.54
N PHE A 262 41.64 -23.20 11.49
CA PHE A 262 40.42 -22.49 11.19
C PHE A 262 39.42 -23.40 10.46
N PHE A 263 38.15 -23.07 10.63
CA PHE A 263 37.01 -23.68 9.97
C PHE A 263 36.09 -22.55 9.53
N ILE A 264 35.84 -22.44 8.23
CA ILE A 264 35.08 -21.34 7.64
C ILE A 264 34.01 -21.95 6.73
N ILE A 265 32.76 -21.54 6.94
CA ILE A 265 31.64 -21.83 6.04
C ILE A 265 31.29 -20.51 5.33
N GLN A 266 31.21 -20.55 4.00
CA GLN A 266 30.85 -19.43 3.15
C GLN A 266 29.86 -19.87 2.07
N GLY A 267 29.09 -18.94 1.51
CA GLY A 267 28.15 -19.21 0.41
C GLY A 267 26.79 -19.76 0.79
N ASN A 268 26.52 -20.04 2.06
CA ASN A 268 25.16 -20.38 2.49
C ASN A 268 24.22 -19.18 2.40
N ILE A 269 22.96 -19.44 2.05
CA ILE A 269 21.90 -18.43 2.01
C ILE A 269 21.61 -17.98 3.45
N LEU A 270 21.77 -16.69 3.73
CA LEU A 270 21.48 -16.07 5.02
C LEU A 270 20.04 -15.53 5.06
N GLN A 271 19.60 -14.98 3.93
CA GLN A 271 18.29 -14.39 3.75
C GLN A 271 17.74 -14.77 2.37
N TRP A 272 16.47 -15.19 2.37
CA TRP A 272 15.67 -15.43 1.17
C TRP A 272 14.24 -15.02 1.50
N THR A 273 14.00 -13.72 1.54
CA THR A 273 12.73 -13.18 2.06
C THR A 273 12.01 -12.39 0.99
N LEU A 274 10.75 -12.78 0.76
CA LEU A 274 9.84 -11.98 -0.04
C LEU A 274 9.44 -10.75 0.77
N SER A 275 9.77 -9.59 0.25
CA SER A 275 9.70 -8.28 0.89
C SER A 275 8.78 -7.38 0.07
N GLY A 276 7.81 -6.76 0.73
CA GLY A 276 6.83 -5.91 0.04
C GLY A 276 5.90 -6.64 -0.92
N GLY A 277 4.93 -5.91 -1.46
CA GLY A 277 3.89 -6.46 -2.34
C GLY A 277 2.53 -6.61 -1.66
N ILE A 278 1.55 -6.82 -2.52
CA ILE A 278 0.12 -6.89 -2.20
C ILE A 278 -0.17 -8.10 -1.31
N GLN A 279 0.63 -9.18 -1.45
CA GLN A 279 0.43 -10.44 -0.73
C GLN A 279 0.69 -10.31 0.77
N GLU A 280 1.73 -9.59 1.18
CA GLU A 280 2.00 -9.35 2.60
C GLU A 280 0.95 -8.42 3.21
N ALA A 281 0.52 -7.40 2.45
CA ALA A 281 -0.61 -6.57 2.85
C ALA A 281 -1.91 -7.40 3.00
N LYS A 282 -2.19 -8.33 2.08
CA LYS A 282 -3.33 -9.25 2.17
C LYS A 282 -3.26 -10.16 3.39
N ARG A 283 -2.08 -10.70 3.71
CA ARG A 283 -1.86 -11.54 4.89
C ARG A 283 -2.16 -10.77 6.18
N LEU A 284 -1.68 -9.53 6.25
CA LEU A 284 -1.96 -8.62 7.38
C LEU A 284 -3.41 -8.16 7.42
N ILE A 285 -4.09 -7.96 6.29
CA ILE A 285 -5.50 -7.57 6.25
C ILE A 285 -6.41 -8.74 6.64
N GLY A 286 -6.13 -9.93 6.09
CA GLY A 286 -6.98 -11.12 6.23
C GLY A 286 -6.78 -11.90 7.52
N SER A 287 -5.69 -11.68 8.26
CA SER A 287 -5.44 -12.31 9.56
C SER A 287 -6.48 -11.86 10.58
N THR A 288 -7.21 -12.81 11.16
CA THR A 288 -8.12 -12.58 12.30
C THR A 288 -7.37 -12.08 13.53
N ALA A 289 -6.04 -12.25 13.55
CA ALA A 289 -5.11 -11.85 14.59
C ALA A 289 -5.56 -12.28 15.99
N MET A 290 -5.95 -13.56 16.16
CA MET A 290 -5.93 -14.14 17.50
C MET A 290 -4.47 -14.28 17.93
N LEU A 291 -3.98 -13.23 18.60
CA LEU A 291 -2.67 -13.23 19.25
C LEU A 291 -2.75 -14.10 20.49
N GLU A 292 -1.98 -15.18 20.52
CA GLU A 292 -1.94 -16.10 21.65
C GLU A 292 -0.53 -16.23 22.20
N PHE A 293 -0.41 -16.17 23.52
CA PHE A 293 0.82 -16.44 24.24
C PHE A 293 0.69 -17.82 24.89
N ARG A 294 1.60 -18.73 24.55
CA ARG A 294 1.63 -20.11 25.03
C ARG A 294 2.95 -20.38 25.76
N TYR A 295 2.87 -21.08 26.89
CA TYR A 295 4.06 -21.68 27.49
C TYR A 295 4.45 -22.86 26.62
N ARG A 296 5.72 -22.90 26.21
CA ARG A 296 6.31 -24.07 25.56
C ARG A 296 7.19 -24.76 26.59
N GLU A 297 6.65 -25.84 27.13
CA GLU A 297 7.32 -26.72 28.09
C GLU A 297 8.30 -27.61 27.32
N CYS A 298 9.59 -27.33 27.42
CA CYS A 298 10.63 -28.08 26.72
C CYS A 298 10.96 -29.36 27.50
N GLY A 299 11.16 -30.48 26.80
CA GLY A 299 11.42 -31.77 27.45
C GLY A 299 12.66 -31.75 28.35
N ASP A 300 12.59 -32.40 29.53
CA ASP A 300 13.54 -32.29 30.66
C ASP A 300 15.05 -32.30 30.35
N LEU A 301 15.85 -31.58 31.17
CA LEU A 301 17.32 -31.49 31.01
C LEU A 301 18.02 -32.77 31.52
N ASP A 302 17.44 -33.41 32.54
CA ASP A 302 17.95 -34.62 33.16
C ASP A 302 17.35 -35.85 32.48
N ILE A 303 18.07 -36.44 31.52
CA ILE A 303 17.61 -37.66 30.85
C ILE A 303 18.71 -38.74 30.86
N GLU A 304 18.49 -39.77 31.69
CA GLU A 304 19.25 -41.04 31.71
C GLU A 304 18.95 -41.93 30.48
N ASP A 305 17.87 -41.65 29.75
CA ASP A 305 17.37 -42.38 28.58
C ASP A 305 17.42 -41.56 27.27
N LEU A 306 18.52 -40.86 27.00
CA LEU A 306 18.75 -40.33 25.65
C LEU A 306 18.79 -41.52 24.70
N ASP A 307 17.97 -41.50 23.64
CA ASP A 307 18.25 -42.32 22.46
C ASP A 307 19.71 -42.06 22.10
N GLN A 308 20.52 -43.13 21.93
CA GLN A 308 21.98 -43.03 21.82
C GLN A 308 22.47 -42.27 20.56
N SER A 309 21.53 -41.65 19.85
CA SER A 309 21.65 -40.97 18.57
C SER A 309 21.87 -39.45 18.68
N ILE A 310 21.67 -38.81 19.85
CA ILE A 310 21.78 -37.34 20.03
C ILE A 310 22.67 -36.95 21.23
N THR A 311 23.55 -35.97 21.03
CA THR A 311 24.45 -35.47 22.08
C THR A 311 23.72 -34.52 23.05
N ALA A 312 24.26 -34.34 24.26
CA ALA A 312 23.67 -33.45 25.27
C ALA A 312 23.48 -31.99 24.77
N GLN A 313 24.40 -31.50 23.94
CA GLN A 313 24.32 -30.15 23.35
C GLN A 313 23.24 -30.04 22.26
N GLU A 314 22.98 -31.14 21.55
CA GLU A 314 21.90 -31.21 20.55
C GLU A 314 20.54 -31.35 21.24
N TRP A 315 20.48 -32.10 22.34
CA TRP A 315 19.28 -32.19 23.17
C TRP A 315 18.85 -30.82 23.71
N GLU A 316 19.79 -30.00 24.18
CA GLU A 316 19.50 -28.62 24.64
C GLU A 316 18.83 -27.74 23.57
N ILE A 317 19.08 -28.01 22.29
CA ILE A 317 18.50 -27.26 21.17
C ILE A 317 17.15 -27.89 20.75
N GLU A 318 17.13 -29.21 20.52
CA GLU A 318 15.97 -29.94 19.97
C GLU A 318 14.77 -29.95 20.91
N ARG A 319 15.00 -30.00 22.23
CA ARG A 319 13.95 -30.04 23.27
C ARG A 319 12.91 -28.91 23.18
N CYS A 320 13.28 -27.77 22.59
CA CYS A 320 12.43 -26.57 22.50
C CYS A 320 12.00 -26.23 21.06
N ILE A 321 12.51 -26.95 20.06
CA ILE A 321 12.30 -26.66 18.63
C ILE A 321 11.50 -27.75 17.96
N ASN A 322 11.67 -29.00 18.38
CA ASN A 322 11.01 -30.15 17.78
C ASN A 322 9.64 -30.40 18.44
N PRO A 323 8.52 -30.37 17.69
CA PRO A 323 7.17 -30.56 18.24
C PRO A 323 6.94 -31.90 18.96
N ILE A 324 7.83 -32.88 18.78
CA ILE A 324 7.78 -34.16 19.49
C ILE A 324 8.20 -34.01 20.96
N TYR A 325 9.09 -33.06 21.26
CA TYR A 325 9.76 -32.94 22.56
C TYR A 325 9.25 -31.79 23.43
N TYR A 326 8.31 -30.99 22.94
CA TYR A 326 7.68 -29.95 23.74
C TYR A 326 6.16 -30.04 23.72
N THR A 327 5.55 -29.52 24.77
CA THR A 327 4.10 -29.33 24.86
C THR A 327 3.76 -27.87 25.05
N GLU A 328 2.63 -27.44 24.50
CA GLU A 328 2.18 -26.06 24.61
C GLU A 328 0.90 -25.95 25.44
N ILE A 329 0.90 -25.00 26.36
CA ILE A 329 -0.26 -24.69 27.20
C ILE A 329 -0.53 -23.18 27.22
N ALA A 330 -1.77 -22.78 27.43
CA ALA A 330 -2.16 -21.37 27.45
C ALA A 330 -1.49 -20.62 28.61
N THR A 331 -1.10 -19.37 28.37
CA THR A 331 -0.62 -18.45 29.41
C THR A 331 -1.73 -17.59 29.98
N GLU A 332 -1.44 -16.88 31.06
CA GLU A 332 -2.32 -15.87 31.64
C GLU A 332 -2.33 -14.55 30.84
N ILE A 333 -1.44 -14.39 29.85
CA ILE A 333 -1.30 -13.16 29.05
C ILE A 333 -2.38 -13.16 27.96
N LYS A 334 -3.24 -12.13 27.96
CA LYS A 334 -4.26 -11.93 26.93
C LYS A 334 -3.71 -11.08 25.78
N ALA A 335 -4.27 -11.23 24.59
CA ALA A 335 -3.97 -10.35 23.47
C ALA A 335 -4.17 -8.86 23.79
N SER A 336 -5.20 -8.53 24.59
CA SER A 336 -5.53 -7.16 25.03
C SER A 336 -4.49 -6.55 25.97
N ASP A 337 -3.62 -7.37 26.54
CA ASP A 337 -2.63 -6.94 27.52
C ASP A 337 -1.44 -6.24 26.86
N LEU A 338 -1.19 -6.55 25.58
CA LEU A 338 -0.18 -5.91 24.76
C LEU A 338 -0.69 -4.55 24.26
N VAL A 339 -0.05 -3.48 24.72
CA VAL A 339 -0.41 -2.09 24.39
C VAL A 339 0.26 -1.64 23.10
N ASP A 340 1.54 -1.97 22.94
CA ASP A 340 2.33 -1.56 21.78
C ASP A 340 3.45 -2.56 21.47
N ALA A 341 3.84 -2.60 20.20
CA ALA A 341 5.02 -3.31 19.73
C ALA A 341 5.65 -2.52 18.58
N TYR A 342 6.96 -2.29 18.63
CA TYR A 342 7.66 -1.52 17.61
C TYR A 342 9.09 -2.04 17.38
N PRO A 343 9.60 -1.95 16.14
CA PRO A 343 10.98 -2.30 15.85
C PRO A 343 11.92 -1.24 16.45
N ASP A 344 13.02 -1.68 17.04
CA ASP A 344 14.09 -0.82 17.55
C ASP A 344 15.45 -1.48 17.28
N ILE A 345 16.54 -0.76 17.57
CA ILE A 345 17.90 -1.29 17.51
C ILE A 345 18.44 -1.33 18.94
N SER A 346 18.86 -2.52 19.38
CA SER A 346 19.47 -2.67 20.71
C SER A 346 20.70 -1.77 20.83
N PRO A 347 20.74 -0.82 21.78
CA PRO A 347 21.87 0.10 21.95
C PRO A 347 23.19 -0.62 22.29
N GLU A 348 23.09 -1.78 22.93
CA GLU A 348 24.23 -2.56 23.42
C GLU A 348 24.77 -3.51 22.35
N LEU A 349 23.87 -4.13 21.58
CA LEU A 349 24.23 -5.16 20.59
C LEU A 349 24.29 -4.64 19.15
N ASN A 350 23.78 -3.43 18.90
CA ASN A 350 23.59 -2.83 17.57
C ASN A 350 22.90 -3.79 16.59
N ARG A 351 21.85 -4.47 17.05
CA ARG A 351 21.05 -5.44 16.29
C ARG A 351 19.56 -5.10 16.35
N PRO A 352 18.78 -5.40 15.28
CA PRO A 352 17.33 -5.20 15.28
C PRO A 352 16.63 -6.04 16.35
N ILE A 353 15.71 -5.42 17.11
CA ILE A 353 14.92 -6.02 18.19
C ILE A 353 13.47 -5.55 18.12
N VAL A 354 12.53 -6.37 18.60
CA VAL A 354 11.12 -5.96 18.72
C VAL A 354 10.86 -5.52 20.15
N GLN A 355 10.65 -4.24 20.39
CA GLN A 355 10.22 -3.75 21.71
C GLN A 355 8.73 -4.04 21.89
N ILE A 356 8.36 -4.60 23.05
CA ILE A 356 6.97 -4.85 23.45
C ILE A 356 6.64 -4.11 24.74
N VAL A 357 5.40 -3.60 24.81
CA VAL A 357 4.88 -2.84 25.94
C VAL A 357 3.51 -3.40 26.34
N PHE A 358 3.37 -3.77 27.60
CA PHE A 358 2.13 -4.25 28.21
C PHE A 358 1.47 -3.17 29.06
N ASN A 359 0.17 -3.33 29.30
CA ASN A 359 -0.56 -2.56 30.30
C ASN A 359 -0.26 -3.08 31.73
N ASP A 360 -0.80 -2.45 32.76
CA ASP A 360 -0.48 -2.81 34.16
C ASP A 360 -0.88 -4.27 34.51
N GLU A 361 -2.05 -4.76 34.04
CA GLU A 361 -2.49 -6.15 34.27
C GLU A 361 -1.60 -7.15 33.51
N GLY A 362 -1.27 -6.81 32.27
CA GLY A 362 -0.36 -7.54 31.40
C GLY A 362 1.06 -7.62 31.92
N ALA A 363 1.55 -6.54 32.55
CA ALA A 363 2.89 -6.49 33.14
C ALA A 363 3.05 -7.54 34.25
N ASP A 364 2.02 -7.71 35.09
CA ASP A 364 2.00 -8.70 36.16
C ASP A 364 1.90 -10.14 35.61
N ALA A 365 1.06 -10.36 34.59
CA ALA A 365 0.96 -11.66 33.92
C ALA A 365 2.26 -12.03 33.19
N PHE A 366 2.85 -11.07 32.48
CA PHE A 366 4.12 -11.24 31.77
C PHE A 366 5.29 -11.49 32.71
N TYR A 367 5.33 -10.82 33.87
CA TYR A 367 6.34 -11.09 34.90
C TYR A 367 6.23 -12.54 35.41
N LYS A 368 5.01 -13.02 35.72
CA LYS A 368 4.80 -14.41 36.17
C LYS A 368 5.22 -15.42 35.11
N ALA A 369 4.86 -15.15 33.85
CA ALA A 369 5.20 -16.02 32.74
C ALA A 369 6.72 -16.09 32.52
N THR A 370 7.39 -14.94 32.48
CA THR A 370 8.84 -14.87 32.30
C THR A 370 9.63 -15.42 33.50
N ASP A 371 9.13 -15.24 34.73
CA ASP A 371 9.73 -15.84 35.93
C ASP A 371 9.63 -17.37 35.91
N ARG A 372 8.49 -17.90 35.46
CA ARG A 372 8.29 -19.34 35.32
C ARG A 372 9.23 -19.93 34.27
N ILE A 373 9.21 -19.42 33.04
CA ILE A 373 10.04 -19.99 31.96
C ILE A 373 11.54 -19.87 32.25
N ALA A 374 11.96 -18.83 32.99
CA ALA A 374 13.35 -18.69 33.42
C ALA A 374 13.77 -19.74 34.44
N ARG A 375 12.85 -20.23 35.28
CA ARG A 375 13.11 -21.29 36.27
C ARG A 375 13.09 -22.69 35.66
N GLU A 376 12.24 -22.90 34.66
CA GLU A 376 11.99 -24.19 34.02
C GLU A 376 12.82 -24.40 32.74
N ASP A 377 13.54 -23.37 32.27
CA ASP A 377 14.26 -23.31 30.97
C ASP A 377 13.35 -23.59 29.76
N ASP A 378 12.17 -22.98 29.83
CA ASP A 378 11.12 -23.08 28.81
C ASP A 378 11.16 -21.88 27.85
N ARG A 379 10.20 -21.85 26.91
CA ARG A 379 10.03 -20.73 25.96
C ARG A 379 8.63 -20.13 26.09
N LEU A 380 8.51 -18.84 25.78
CA LEU A 380 7.22 -18.17 25.62
C LEU A 380 6.90 -18.07 24.13
N ALA A 381 6.10 -18.99 23.61
CA ALA A 381 5.73 -19.00 22.20
C ALA A 381 4.60 -18.00 21.94
N VAL A 382 4.75 -17.20 20.90
CA VAL A 382 3.78 -16.18 20.47
C VAL A 382 3.22 -16.56 19.11
N TYR A 383 1.92 -16.79 19.08
CA TYR A 383 1.19 -17.22 17.89
C TYR A 383 0.28 -16.12 17.38
N LEU A 384 0.08 -16.09 16.06
CA LEU A 384 -0.92 -15.28 15.39
C LEU A 384 -1.70 -16.19 14.44
N ASP A 385 -2.98 -16.42 14.71
CA ASP A 385 -3.85 -17.30 13.90
C ASP A 385 -3.22 -18.71 13.69
N ASP A 386 -2.70 -19.29 14.77
CA ASP A 386 -1.97 -20.59 14.81
C ASP A 386 -0.63 -20.65 14.02
N GLU A 387 -0.16 -19.52 13.46
CA GLU A 387 1.20 -19.38 12.94
C GLU A 387 2.15 -18.89 14.05
N GLU A 388 3.23 -19.63 14.32
CA GLU A 388 4.25 -19.21 15.28
C GLU A 388 4.99 -17.98 14.75
N LEU A 389 4.94 -16.87 15.49
CA LEU A 389 5.73 -15.68 15.16
C LEU A 389 7.15 -15.79 15.73
N VAL A 390 7.25 -16.05 17.03
CA VAL A 390 8.51 -16.10 17.80
C VAL A 390 8.32 -16.95 19.06
N ALA A 391 9.39 -17.63 19.50
CA ALA A 391 9.42 -18.37 20.77
C ALA A 391 10.66 -18.02 21.61
N PRO A 392 10.76 -16.79 22.15
CA PRO A 392 11.90 -16.37 22.96
C PRO A 392 12.00 -17.12 24.30
N TYR A 393 13.23 -17.18 24.82
CA TYR A 393 13.50 -17.55 26.22
C TYR A 393 13.61 -16.28 27.08
N ALA A 394 13.47 -16.43 28.39
CA ALA A 394 13.77 -15.37 29.35
C ALA A 394 14.78 -15.90 30.38
N SER A 395 15.79 -15.10 30.71
CA SER A 395 16.79 -15.44 31.72
C SER A 395 16.34 -15.14 33.15
N THR A 396 15.37 -14.23 33.30
CA THR A 396 14.81 -13.80 34.58
C THR A 396 13.35 -13.33 34.39
N GLY A 397 12.59 -13.25 35.49
CA GLY A 397 11.28 -12.60 35.48
C GLY A 397 11.39 -11.10 35.17
N ILE A 398 10.74 -10.66 34.09
CA ILE A 398 10.83 -9.29 33.58
C ILE A 398 9.68 -8.45 34.17
N ALA A 399 10.01 -7.56 35.09
CA ALA A 399 9.06 -6.65 35.72
C ALA A 399 8.91 -5.33 34.97
N GLY A 400 7.77 -4.65 35.14
CA GLY A 400 7.54 -3.29 34.61
C GLY A 400 6.93 -3.23 33.21
N GLY A 401 6.51 -4.37 32.64
CA GLY A 401 5.67 -4.42 31.44
C GLY A 401 6.37 -3.99 30.15
N ARG A 402 7.70 -3.88 30.14
CA ARG A 402 8.49 -3.57 28.94
C ARG A 402 9.56 -4.62 28.75
N ALA A 403 9.62 -5.18 27.55
CA ALA A 403 10.64 -6.14 27.17
C ALA A 403 11.03 -5.91 25.71
N PHE A 404 12.08 -6.60 25.27
CA PHE A 404 12.42 -6.70 23.87
C PHE A 404 12.57 -8.17 23.50
N ILE A 405 12.19 -8.49 22.26
CA ILE A 405 12.38 -9.80 21.65
C ILE A 405 13.56 -9.70 20.70
N GLU A 406 14.50 -10.61 20.87
CA GLU A 406 15.65 -10.78 20.00
C GLU A 406 15.69 -12.20 19.43
N GLY A 407 16.29 -12.36 18.26
CA GLY A 407 16.40 -13.66 17.61
C GLY A 407 17.50 -13.71 16.54
N PRO A 408 18.06 -14.90 16.28
CA PRO A 408 19.02 -15.08 15.20
C PRO A 408 18.34 -14.78 13.85
N GLY A 409 18.96 -13.91 13.05
CA GLY A 409 18.43 -13.53 11.74
C GLY A 409 17.38 -12.41 11.74
N PHE A 410 17.18 -11.71 12.86
CA PHE A 410 16.36 -10.50 12.89
C PHE A 410 16.98 -9.40 12.02
N THR A 411 16.28 -9.03 10.95
CA THR A 411 16.60 -7.87 10.11
C THR A 411 15.64 -6.73 10.42
N SER A 412 15.99 -5.50 10.07
CA SER A 412 15.09 -4.35 10.27
C SER A 412 13.71 -4.55 9.65
N GLU A 413 13.62 -5.33 8.57
CA GLU A 413 12.36 -5.66 7.91
C GLU A 413 11.56 -6.71 8.69
N ILE A 414 12.18 -7.84 9.04
CA ILE A 414 11.51 -8.92 9.81
C ILE A 414 11.01 -8.39 11.15
N THR A 415 11.85 -7.65 11.87
CA THR A 415 11.51 -7.02 13.14
C THR A 415 10.32 -6.05 12.98
N ARG A 416 10.27 -5.30 11.88
CA ARG A 416 9.13 -4.42 11.57
C ARG A 416 7.86 -5.22 11.30
N THR A 417 7.94 -6.30 10.53
CA THR A 417 6.80 -7.18 10.26
C THR A 417 6.25 -7.81 11.53
N ILE A 418 7.11 -8.39 12.38
CA ILE A 418 6.72 -8.97 13.67
C ILE A 418 6.09 -7.91 14.57
N ALA A 419 6.70 -6.72 14.69
CA ALA A 419 6.16 -5.63 15.48
C ALA A 419 4.75 -5.19 15.01
N ILE A 420 4.56 -5.08 13.69
CA ILE A 420 3.25 -4.76 13.11
C ILE A 420 2.25 -5.87 13.44
N GLN A 421 2.61 -7.14 13.25
CA GLN A 421 1.77 -8.28 13.55
C GLN A 421 1.31 -8.29 15.01
N LEU A 422 2.24 -8.12 15.95
CA LEU A 422 1.96 -8.05 17.39
C LEU A 422 1.05 -6.85 17.74
N ARG A 423 1.30 -5.67 17.19
CA ARG A 423 0.55 -4.44 17.47
C ARG A 423 -0.82 -4.37 16.79
N SER A 424 -1.00 -5.15 15.73
CA SER A 424 -2.13 -5.01 14.82
C SER A 424 -3.49 -5.33 15.47
N GLY A 425 -3.51 -5.98 16.64
CA GLY A 425 -4.69 -6.30 17.44
C GLY A 425 -5.65 -7.29 16.75
N ALA A 426 -6.45 -8.02 17.50
CA ALA A 426 -7.42 -8.97 16.93
C ALA A 426 -8.51 -8.27 16.12
N LEU A 427 -8.85 -8.81 14.94
CA LEU A 427 -10.05 -8.38 14.21
C LEU A 427 -11.30 -8.90 14.95
N PRO A 428 -12.31 -8.04 15.20
CA PRO A 428 -13.55 -8.49 15.84
C PRO A 428 -14.41 -9.39 14.93
N LEU A 429 -14.17 -9.36 13.61
CA LEU A 429 -14.84 -10.20 12.60
C LEU A 429 -13.80 -10.76 11.63
N GLY A 430 -13.99 -12.00 11.20
CA GLY A 430 -13.19 -12.58 10.12
C GLY A 430 -13.45 -11.90 8.77
N LEU A 431 -12.47 -11.97 7.88
CA LEU A 431 -12.55 -11.39 6.54
C LEU A 431 -12.25 -12.45 5.48
N GLU A 432 -13.15 -12.59 4.50
CA GLU A 432 -12.95 -13.46 3.34
C GLU A 432 -12.76 -12.61 2.07
N LEU A 433 -11.68 -12.85 1.33
CA LEU A 433 -11.41 -12.13 0.09
C LEU A 433 -12.41 -12.56 -1.01
N VAL A 434 -13.25 -11.64 -1.45
CA VAL A 434 -14.27 -11.87 -2.48
C VAL A 434 -13.79 -11.45 -3.87
N GLN A 435 -13.01 -10.37 -3.95
CA GLN A 435 -12.55 -9.84 -5.22
C GLN A 435 -11.19 -9.17 -5.07
N GLU A 436 -10.29 -9.49 -5.99
CA GLU A 436 -9.03 -8.78 -6.18
C GLU A 436 -8.99 -8.19 -7.59
N ARG A 437 -8.47 -6.97 -7.70
CA ARG A 437 -8.17 -6.36 -8.99
C ARG A 437 -6.93 -5.48 -8.88
N ASN A 438 -5.91 -5.85 -9.64
CA ASN A 438 -4.68 -5.06 -9.80
C ASN A 438 -4.82 -4.13 -11.01
N VAL A 439 -4.31 -2.90 -10.89
CA VAL A 439 -4.31 -1.91 -11.96
C VAL A 439 -2.91 -1.33 -12.09
N ASP A 440 -2.33 -1.43 -13.28
CA ASP A 440 -0.99 -0.91 -13.54
C ASP A 440 -0.97 0.61 -13.59
N SER A 441 0.04 1.20 -12.93
CA SER A 441 0.24 2.65 -12.87
C SER A 441 0.54 3.26 -14.25
N VAL A 442 1.21 2.51 -15.13
CA VAL A 442 1.65 2.99 -16.46
C VAL A 442 0.47 3.22 -17.40
N LEU A 443 -0.50 2.29 -17.43
CA LEU A 443 -1.71 2.41 -18.25
C LEU A 443 -2.61 3.56 -17.80
N GLY A 444 -2.68 3.79 -16.48
CA GLY A 444 -3.44 4.89 -15.88
C GLY A 444 -2.88 6.27 -16.22
N GLU A 445 -1.57 6.45 -16.03
CA GLU A 445 -0.90 7.73 -16.28
C GLU A 445 -0.98 8.15 -17.76
N ASP A 446 -0.72 7.23 -18.70
CA ASP A 446 -0.79 7.55 -20.14
C ASP A 446 -2.24 7.87 -20.56
N SER A 447 -3.22 7.11 -20.07
CA SER A 447 -4.64 7.37 -20.34
C SER A 447 -5.09 8.73 -19.81
N LEU A 448 -4.64 9.10 -18.61
CA LEU A 448 -4.92 10.40 -18.02
C LEU A 448 -4.32 11.53 -18.85
N LYS A 449 -3.03 11.41 -19.20
CA LYS A 449 -2.32 12.43 -19.98
C LYS A 449 -2.98 12.65 -21.33
N ARG A 450 -3.32 11.58 -22.06
CA ARG A 450 -4.04 11.67 -23.34
C ARG A 450 -5.43 12.30 -23.18
N SER A 451 -6.17 11.91 -22.14
CA SER A 451 -7.51 12.46 -21.86
C SER A 451 -7.46 13.95 -21.51
N LEU A 452 -6.46 14.39 -20.72
CA LEU A 452 -6.26 15.80 -20.38
C LEU A 452 -5.86 16.63 -21.60
N ILE A 453 -5.00 16.11 -22.49
CA ILE A 453 -4.64 16.79 -23.74
C ILE A 453 -5.87 16.93 -24.64
N ALA A 454 -6.65 15.86 -24.83
CA ALA A 454 -7.86 15.89 -25.63
C ALA A 454 -8.91 16.87 -25.05
N ALA A 455 -9.10 16.85 -23.73
CA ALA A 455 -9.98 17.78 -23.03
C ALA A 455 -9.51 19.24 -23.17
N GLY A 456 -8.20 19.49 -23.08
CA GLY A 456 -7.62 20.81 -23.28
C GLY A 456 -7.84 21.36 -24.68
N ILE A 457 -7.62 20.54 -25.73
CA ILE A 457 -7.90 20.93 -27.12
C ILE A 457 -9.40 21.21 -27.31
N GLY A 458 -10.26 20.33 -26.81
CA GLY A 458 -11.72 20.50 -26.87
C GLY A 458 -12.19 21.78 -26.18
N LEU A 459 -11.65 22.08 -25.00
CA LEU A 459 -11.92 23.31 -24.27
C LEU A 459 -11.49 24.54 -25.08
N VAL A 460 -10.28 24.58 -25.63
CA VAL A 460 -9.81 25.71 -26.43
C VAL A 460 -10.70 25.95 -27.65
N LEU A 461 -11.07 24.90 -28.39
CA LEU A 461 -11.98 25.00 -29.54
C LEU A 461 -13.36 25.56 -29.12
N LEU A 462 -13.88 25.08 -27.99
CA LEU A 462 -15.14 25.58 -27.43
C LEU A 462 -15.03 27.06 -27.04
N LEU A 463 -13.94 27.48 -26.39
CA LEU A 463 -13.71 28.88 -26.01
C LEU A 463 -13.66 29.79 -27.26
N ILE A 464 -12.96 29.35 -28.31
CA ILE A 464 -12.90 30.07 -29.59
C ILE A 464 -14.32 30.20 -30.18
N PHE A 465 -15.08 29.11 -30.24
CA PHE A 465 -16.46 29.13 -30.72
C PHE A 465 -17.33 30.14 -29.93
N MET A 466 -17.21 30.15 -28.59
CA MET A 466 -17.94 31.06 -27.74
C MET A 466 -17.61 32.53 -28.03
N ILE A 467 -16.33 32.86 -28.23
CA ILE A 467 -15.92 34.23 -28.55
C ILE A 467 -16.40 34.64 -29.93
N VAL A 468 -16.21 33.79 -30.94
CA VAL A 468 -16.55 34.11 -32.34
C VAL A 468 -18.05 34.26 -32.52
N TYR A 469 -18.84 33.34 -31.98
CA TYR A 469 -20.29 33.33 -32.19
C TYR A 469 -21.02 34.31 -31.26
N TYR A 470 -20.69 34.31 -29.96
CA TYR A 470 -21.39 35.10 -28.95
C TYR A 470 -20.70 36.41 -28.56
N LYS A 471 -19.55 36.75 -29.13
CA LYS A 471 -18.81 37.99 -28.87
C LYS A 471 -18.63 38.23 -27.36
N LEU A 472 -19.17 39.34 -26.84
CA LEU A 472 -18.97 39.79 -25.46
C LEU A 472 -19.68 38.89 -24.42
N PRO A 473 -20.96 38.47 -24.61
CA PRO A 473 -21.56 37.38 -23.84
C PRO A 473 -20.71 36.12 -23.80
N GLY A 474 -20.05 35.79 -24.92
CA GLY A 474 -19.09 34.68 -25.00
C GLY A 474 -17.92 34.85 -24.04
N ILE A 475 -17.25 36.00 -24.05
CA ILE A 475 -16.14 36.31 -23.12
C ILE A 475 -16.59 36.23 -21.66
N VAL A 476 -17.80 36.70 -21.36
CA VAL A 476 -18.37 36.62 -20.00
C VAL A 476 -18.62 35.16 -19.59
N ALA A 477 -19.13 34.33 -20.50
CA ALA A 477 -19.28 32.90 -20.26
C ALA A 477 -17.95 32.22 -19.96
N ILE A 478 -16.85 32.63 -20.62
CA ILE A 478 -15.51 32.12 -20.35
C ILE A 478 -15.05 32.46 -18.93
N LEU A 479 -15.25 33.71 -18.49
CA LEU A 479 -14.92 34.10 -17.11
C LEU A 479 -15.74 33.30 -16.08
N ALA A 480 -17.02 33.06 -16.36
CA ALA A 480 -17.87 32.21 -15.54
C ALA A 480 -17.35 30.76 -15.52
N LEU A 481 -16.94 30.21 -16.67
CA LEU A 481 -16.39 28.86 -16.79
C LEU A 481 -15.07 28.69 -16.02
N LEU A 482 -14.17 29.68 -16.08
CA LEU A 482 -12.93 29.68 -15.30
C LEU A 482 -13.24 29.73 -13.80
N SER A 483 -14.21 30.56 -13.39
CA SER A 483 -14.63 30.62 -11.98
C SER A 483 -15.23 29.28 -11.50
N TYR A 484 -15.99 28.61 -12.37
CA TYR A 484 -16.50 27.27 -12.14
C TYR A 484 -15.36 26.26 -11.94
N GLY A 485 -14.35 26.24 -12.83
CA GLY A 485 -13.23 25.31 -12.73
C GLY A 485 -12.42 25.47 -11.44
N ILE A 486 -12.13 26.71 -11.02
CA ILE A 486 -11.40 26.97 -9.77
C ILE A 486 -12.19 26.46 -8.56
N ILE A 487 -13.50 26.76 -8.51
CA ILE A 487 -14.35 26.34 -7.39
C ILE A 487 -14.53 24.81 -7.39
N LEU A 488 -14.66 24.18 -8.57
CA LEU A 488 -14.81 22.74 -8.70
C LEU A 488 -13.58 22.00 -8.13
N LEU A 489 -12.38 22.39 -8.54
CA LEU A 489 -11.15 21.79 -8.07
C LEU A 489 -10.94 22.04 -6.57
N ALA A 490 -11.30 23.22 -6.07
CA ALA A 490 -11.26 23.52 -4.64
C ALA A 490 -12.23 22.63 -3.83
N ILE A 491 -13.43 22.34 -4.37
CA ILE A 491 -14.38 21.43 -3.75
C ILE A 491 -13.81 20.00 -3.71
N PHE A 492 -13.23 19.50 -4.80
CA PHE A 492 -12.64 18.14 -4.81
C PHE A 492 -11.46 17.99 -3.86
N LYS A 493 -10.74 19.07 -3.59
CA LYS A 493 -9.67 19.05 -2.59
C LYS A 493 -10.19 19.05 -1.15
N THR A 494 -11.29 19.75 -0.90
CA THR A 494 -11.83 19.93 0.46
C THR A 494 -12.77 18.80 0.87
N VAL A 495 -13.51 18.24 -0.09
CA VAL A 495 -14.37 17.06 0.09
C VAL A 495 -13.54 15.79 -0.16
N PRO A 496 -13.75 14.67 0.56
CA PRO A 496 -13.07 13.39 0.33
C PRO A 496 -13.45 12.71 -1.00
N VAL A 497 -13.33 13.40 -2.13
CA VAL A 497 -13.57 12.84 -3.46
C VAL A 497 -12.23 12.34 -4.00
N VAL A 498 -12.23 11.07 -4.42
CA VAL A 498 -11.11 10.47 -5.13
C VAL A 498 -11.34 10.67 -6.63
N LEU A 499 -10.39 11.34 -7.30
CA LEU A 499 -10.48 11.61 -8.73
C LEU A 499 -10.01 10.39 -9.52
N THR A 500 -10.94 9.60 -10.03
CA THR A 500 -10.68 8.46 -10.92
C THR A 500 -10.66 8.87 -12.39
N LEU A 501 -10.28 7.99 -13.32
CA LEU A 501 -10.41 8.19 -14.77
C LEU A 501 -11.87 8.40 -15.17
N SER A 502 -12.79 7.64 -14.58
CA SER A 502 -14.24 7.86 -14.76
C SER A 502 -14.65 9.21 -14.16
N GLY A 503 -14.12 9.58 -12.99
CA GLY A 503 -14.30 10.90 -12.39
C GLY A 503 -13.84 12.01 -13.33
N ALA A 504 -12.66 11.88 -13.95
CA ALA A 504 -12.17 12.83 -14.95
C ALA A 504 -13.14 12.96 -16.14
N ALA A 505 -13.71 11.86 -16.63
CA ALA A 505 -14.76 11.91 -17.66
C ALA A 505 -16.03 12.65 -17.19
N ALA A 506 -16.44 12.46 -15.93
CA ALA A 506 -17.53 13.23 -15.33
C ALA A 506 -17.21 14.73 -15.21
N VAL A 507 -15.96 15.09 -14.89
CA VAL A 507 -15.51 16.49 -14.90
C VAL A 507 -15.63 17.09 -16.30
N ILE A 508 -15.14 16.38 -17.32
CA ILE A 508 -15.24 16.81 -18.72
C ILE A 508 -16.70 17.00 -19.14
N LEU A 509 -17.58 16.04 -18.78
CA LEU A 509 -19.01 16.11 -19.07
C LEU A 509 -19.67 17.31 -18.35
N SER A 510 -19.34 17.52 -17.08
CA SER A 510 -19.87 18.64 -16.29
C SER A 510 -19.44 20.01 -16.84
N LEU A 511 -18.24 20.10 -17.42
CA LEU A 511 -17.76 21.30 -18.10
C LEU A 511 -18.63 21.63 -19.33
N GLY A 512 -19.07 20.61 -20.07
CA GLY A 512 -20.03 20.77 -21.18
C GLY A 512 -21.36 21.37 -20.72
N PHE A 513 -21.94 20.87 -19.63
CA PHE A 513 -23.17 21.42 -19.06
C PHE A 513 -23.00 22.86 -18.54
N ALA A 514 -21.84 23.19 -17.98
CA ALA A 514 -21.53 24.55 -17.54
C ALA A 514 -21.51 25.55 -18.71
N VAL A 515 -21.06 25.12 -19.89
CA VAL A 515 -21.06 25.94 -21.10
C VAL A 515 -22.48 26.07 -21.66
N ASP A 516 -23.24 24.97 -21.74
CA ASP A 516 -24.59 24.95 -22.31
C ASP A 516 -25.55 25.92 -21.59
N ALA A 517 -25.49 25.95 -20.25
CA ALA A 517 -26.27 26.91 -19.46
C ALA A 517 -25.98 28.38 -19.84
N ASN A 518 -24.70 28.71 -20.08
CA ASN A 518 -24.30 30.06 -20.48
C ASN A 518 -24.71 30.40 -21.92
N ILE A 519 -24.67 29.41 -22.83
CA ILE A 519 -25.16 29.55 -24.21
C ILE A 519 -26.66 29.87 -24.22
N LEU A 520 -27.47 29.12 -23.47
CA LEU A 520 -28.92 29.35 -23.43
C LEU A 520 -29.27 30.74 -22.89
N ILE A 521 -28.57 31.21 -21.85
CA ILE A 521 -28.73 32.57 -21.32
C ILE A 521 -28.39 33.60 -22.39
N ALA A 522 -27.32 33.39 -23.16
CA ALA A 522 -26.88 34.32 -24.20
C ALA A 522 -27.92 34.41 -25.34
N GLU A 523 -28.45 33.28 -25.82
CA GLU A 523 -29.50 33.27 -26.85
C GLU A 523 -30.81 33.89 -26.36
N ARG A 524 -31.28 33.54 -25.15
CA ARG A 524 -32.49 34.18 -24.58
C ARG A 524 -32.29 35.68 -24.39
N THR A 525 -31.13 36.11 -23.93
CA THR A 525 -30.82 37.56 -23.82
C THR A 525 -30.83 38.23 -25.19
N LYS A 526 -30.26 37.57 -26.20
CA LYS A 526 -30.22 38.06 -27.58
C LYS A 526 -31.63 38.15 -28.18
N GLU A 527 -32.50 37.16 -27.99
CA GLU A 527 -33.92 37.23 -28.39
C GLU A 527 -34.60 38.49 -27.81
N GLU A 528 -34.37 38.76 -26.52
CA GLU A 528 -34.97 39.91 -25.83
C GLU A 528 -34.40 41.25 -26.33
N ILE A 529 -33.12 41.32 -26.69
CA ILE A 529 -32.52 42.52 -27.32
C ILE A 529 -33.16 42.78 -28.70
N HIS A 530 -33.35 41.74 -29.52
CA HIS A 530 -34.02 41.89 -30.82
C HIS A 530 -35.49 42.31 -30.70
N SER A 531 -36.16 41.94 -29.59
CA SER A 531 -37.52 42.41 -29.30
C SER A 531 -37.60 43.92 -28.94
N GLY A 532 -36.47 44.64 -28.93
CA GLY A 532 -36.40 46.07 -28.67
C GLY A 532 -36.25 46.45 -27.21
N ARG A 533 -36.01 45.49 -26.30
CA ARG A 533 -35.79 45.78 -24.88
C ARG A 533 -34.39 46.37 -24.64
N GLY A 534 -34.31 47.32 -23.71
CA GLY A 534 -33.02 47.87 -23.28
C GLY A 534 -32.11 46.79 -22.67
N LEU A 535 -30.79 46.90 -22.88
CA LEU A 535 -29.80 45.86 -22.56
C LEU A 535 -29.95 45.24 -21.15
N LEU A 536 -30.09 46.05 -20.10
CA LEU A 536 -30.25 45.54 -18.73
C LEU A 536 -31.58 44.82 -18.50
N ALA A 537 -32.66 45.27 -19.15
CA ALA A 537 -33.96 44.61 -19.09
C ALA A 537 -33.96 43.31 -19.88
N ALA A 538 -33.32 43.30 -21.05
CA ALA A 538 -33.14 42.12 -21.88
C ALA A 538 -32.32 41.03 -21.17
N ILE A 539 -31.21 41.41 -20.51
CA ILE A 539 -30.43 40.49 -19.67
C ILE A 539 -31.31 39.89 -18.58
N ASN A 540 -32.03 40.72 -17.80
CA ASN A 540 -32.85 40.20 -16.71
C ASN A 540 -33.93 39.23 -17.20
N SER A 541 -34.65 39.58 -18.26
CA SER A 541 -35.67 38.69 -18.84
C SER A 541 -35.06 37.44 -19.47
N GLY A 542 -33.89 37.54 -20.08
CA GLY A 542 -33.17 36.40 -20.64
C GLY A 542 -32.83 35.36 -19.58
N PHE A 543 -32.32 35.80 -18.43
CA PHE A 543 -32.07 34.93 -17.27
C PHE A 543 -33.35 34.29 -16.72
N ASP A 544 -34.42 35.08 -16.55
CA ASP A 544 -35.67 34.58 -15.98
C ASP A 544 -36.35 33.55 -16.92
N ARG A 545 -36.22 33.71 -18.25
CA ARG A 545 -36.71 32.74 -19.25
C ARG A 545 -35.81 31.52 -19.41
N ALA A 546 -34.51 31.66 -19.26
CA ALA A 546 -33.57 30.54 -19.36
C ALA A 546 -33.59 29.62 -18.13
N TRP A 547 -33.89 30.17 -16.95
CA TRP A 547 -33.79 29.45 -15.67
C TRP A 547 -34.56 28.12 -15.60
N PRO A 548 -35.84 28.02 -16.02
CA PRO A 548 -36.57 26.75 -15.94
C PRO A 548 -35.88 25.64 -16.74
N SER A 549 -35.45 25.93 -17.97
CA SER A 549 -34.76 24.95 -18.82
C SER A 549 -33.41 24.51 -18.23
N ILE A 550 -32.62 25.44 -17.68
CA ILE A 550 -31.33 25.12 -17.04
C ILE A 550 -31.53 24.26 -15.80
N ARG A 551 -32.47 24.66 -14.94
CA ARG A 551 -32.80 23.95 -13.70
C ARG A 551 -33.30 22.55 -14.02
N ASP A 552 -34.26 22.41 -14.92
CA ASP A 552 -34.91 21.14 -15.21
C ASP A 552 -33.95 20.17 -15.91
N GLY A 553 -33.08 20.67 -16.80
CA GLY A 553 -32.00 19.90 -17.43
C GLY A 553 -30.98 19.39 -16.41
N ASN A 554 -30.40 20.28 -15.60
CA ASN A 554 -29.40 19.91 -14.60
C ASN A 554 -29.98 19.03 -13.48
N LEU A 555 -31.23 19.27 -13.06
CA LEU A 555 -31.91 18.44 -12.07
C LEU A 555 -32.11 17.01 -12.55
N SER A 556 -32.46 16.82 -13.83
CA SER A 556 -32.52 15.48 -14.44
C SER A 556 -31.18 14.76 -14.34
N THR A 557 -30.07 15.44 -14.67
CA THR A 557 -28.72 14.87 -14.57
C THR A 557 -28.32 14.57 -13.12
N ILE A 558 -28.72 15.42 -12.16
CA ILE A 558 -28.50 15.15 -10.73
C ILE A 558 -29.29 13.91 -10.29
N ILE A 559 -30.53 13.73 -10.74
CA ILE A 559 -31.31 12.51 -10.46
C ILE A 559 -30.60 11.28 -11.02
N VAL A 560 -30.10 11.35 -12.26
CA VAL A 560 -29.31 10.25 -12.85
C VAL A 560 -28.06 9.97 -12.01
N ALA A 561 -27.34 10.99 -11.57
CA ALA A 561 -26.18 10.83 -10.71
C ALA A 561 -26.54 10.17 -9.36
N VAL A 562 -27.65 10.56 -8.73
CA VAL A 562 -28.14 9.92 -7.48
C VAL A 562 -28.47 8.45 -7.71
N VAL A 563 -29.13 8.12 -8.82
CA VAL A 563 -29.45 6.73 -9.18
C VAL A 563 -28.18 5.93 -9.43
N LEU A 564 -27.21 6.47 -10.17
CA LEU A 564 -25.92 5.82 -10.41
C LEU A 564 -25.13 5.62 -9.12
N PHE A 565 -25.15 6.58 -8.21
CA PHE A 565 -24.51 6.45 -6.91
C PHE A 565 -25.14 5.33 -6.08
N TRP A 566 -26.48 5.27 -6.04
CA TRP A 566 -27.23 4.24 -5.33
C TRP A 566 -27.02 2.84 -5.93
N PHE A 567 -26.98 2.71 -7.26
CA PHE A 567 -26.65 1.46 -7.93
C PHE A 567 -25.19 1.05 -7.69
N GLY A 568 -24.27 2.01 -7.74
CA GLY A 568 -22.86 1.79 -7.48
C GLY A 568 -22.62 1.17 -6.10
N ASP A 569 -23.34 1.67 -5.09
CA ASP A 569 -23.35 1.15 -3.72
C ASP A 569 -23.91 -0.28 -3.65
N ARG A 570 -25.06 -0.53 -4.28
CA ARG A 570 -25.74 -1.83 -4.25
C ARG A 570 -24.95 -2.97 -4.91
N PHE A 571 -24.20 -2.67 -5.97
CA PHE A 571 -23.45 -3.67 -6.74
C PHE A 571 -21.94 -3.65 -6.45
N GLY A 572 -21.48 -2.84 -5.47
CA GLY A 572 -20.08 -2.76 -5.08
C GLY A 572 -19.16 -2.21 -6.18
N THR A 573 -19.67 -1.33 -7.05
CA THR A 573 -18.89 -0.76 -8.17
C THR A 573 -18.43 0.67 -7.82
N SER A 574 -17.28 0.76 -7.15
CA SER A 574 -16.68 2.03 -6.71
C SER A 574 -16.40 3.02 -7.87
N ILE A 575 -16.12 2.51 -9.07
CA ILE A 575 -15.90 3.31 -10.29
C ILE A 575 -17.15 4.13 -10.67
N MET A 576 -18.35 3.54 -10.50
CA MET A 576 -19.61 4.21 -10.82
C MET A 576 -19.97 5.26 -9.77
N GLN A 577 -19.66 5.00 -8.49
CA GLN A 577 -19.86 5.94 -7.40
C GLN A 577 -18.99 7.20 -7.56
N GLY A 578 -17.71 7.03 -7.91
CA GLY A 578 -16.79 8.15 -8.18
C GLY A 578 -17.25 9.02 -9.35
N PHE A 579 -17.67 8.40 -10.46
CA PHE A 579 -18.27 9.11 -11.60
C PHE A 579 -19.52 9.90 -11.19
N ALA A 580 -20.44 9.24 -10.49
CA ALA A 580 -21.73 9.81 -10.09
C ALA A 580 -21.57 11.00 -9.13
N LEU A 581 -20.71 10.88 -8.11
CA LEU A 581 -20.45 11.95 -7.15
C LEU A 581 -19.80 13.16 -7.83
N THR A 582 -18.81 12.91 -8.68
CA THR A 582 -18.11 13.96 -9.45
C THR A 582 -19.08 14.69 -10.39
N LEU A 583 -19.95 13.96 -11.07
CA LEU A 583 -20.98 14.51 -11.95
C LEU A 583 -21.99 15.35 -11.15
N ALA A 584 -22.49 14.84 -10.01
CA ALA A 584 -23.46 15.55 -9.18
C ALA A 584 -22.91 16.87 -8.66
N ILE A 585 -21.66 16.88 -8.17
CA ILE A 585 -20.99 18.10 -7.71
C ILE A 585 -20.80 19.08 -8.87
N GLY A 586 -20.29 18.60 -10.00
CA GLY A 586 -20.04 19.42 -11.18
C GLY A 586 -21.32 20.08 -11.72
N VAL A 587 -22.40 19.33 -11.88
CA VAL A 587 -23.69 19.84 -12.37
C VAL A 587 -24.34 20.80 -11.36
N SER A 588 -24.27 20.50 -10.06
CA SER A 588 -24.80 21.39 -9.02
C SER A 588 -24.06 22.72 -9.00
N LEU A 589 -22.72 22.66 -9.10
CA LEU A 589 -21.89 23.85 -9.14
C LEU A 589 -22.08 24.63 -10.45
N SER A 590 -22.24 23.97 -11.60
CA SER A 590 -22.44 24.64 -12.87
C SER A 590 -23.76 25.41 -12.91
N MET A 591 -24.83 24.85 -12.33
CA MET A 591 -26.10 25.55 -12.16
C MET A 591 -25.95 26.79 -11.28
N PHE A 592 -25.19 26.68 -10.18
CA PHE A 592 -24.91 27.80 -9.28
C PHE A 592 -24.10 28.90 -9.97
N THR A 593 -23.01 28.57 -10.67
CA THR A 593 -22.15 29.55 -11.33
C THR A 593 -22.83 30.21 -12.52
N ALA A 594 -23.60 29.47 -13.32
CA ALA A 594 -24.38 30.03 -14.42
C ALA A 594 -25.38 31.08 -13.92
N PHE A 595 -26.08 30.83 -12.81
CA PHE A 595 -27.06 31.79 -12.29
C PHE A 595 -26.45 32.97 -11.54
N PHE A 596 -25.45 32.73 -10.68
CA PHE A 596 -24.87 33.78 -9.84
C PHE A 596 -23.73 34.53 -10.54
N ALA A 597 -22.72 33.81 -11.04
CA ALA A 597 -21.51 34.43 -11.60
C ALA A 597 -21.79 35.05 -12.98
N SER A 598 -22.43 34.32 -13.88
CA SER A 598 -22.74 34.83 -15.23
C SER A 598 -23.64 36.07 -15.20
N ARG A 599 -24.70 36.04 -14.36
CA ARG A 599 -25.60 37.20 -14.18
C ARG A 599 -24.89 38.42 -13.64
N LEU A 600 -23.96 38.21 -12.72
CA LEU A 600 -23.17 39.26 -12.12
C LEU A 600 -22.21 39.89 -13.16
N PHE A 601 -21.44 39.06 -13.86
CA PHE A 601 -20.48 39.53 -14.85
C PHE A 601 -21.17 40.23 -16.02
N LEU A 602 -22.28 39.69 -16.54
CA LEU A 602 -23.05 40.33 -17.62
C LEU A 602 -23.60 41.70 -17.20
N ARG A 603 -24.13 41.82 -15.97
CA ARG A 603 -24.62 43.11 -15.45
C ARG A 603 -23.50 44.13 -15.28
N LEU A 604 -22.32 43.70 -14.80
CA LEU A 604 -21.15 44.57 -14.67
C LEU A 604 -20.72 45.10 -16.03
N VAL A 605 -20.54 44.21 -17.00
CA VAL A 605 -20.12 44.59 -18.36
C VAL A 605 -21.17 45.48 -19.02
N ALA A 606 -22.46 45.17 -18.88
CA ALA A 606 -23.56 45.99 -19.42
C ALA A 606 -23.66 47.38 -18.77
N SER A 607 -23.24 47.54 -17.51
CA SER A 607 -23.18 48.84 -16.83
C SER A 607 -21.93 49.67 -17.14
N SER A 608 -20.92 49.06 -17.78
CA SER A 608 -19.67 49.71 -18.16
C SER A 608 -19.80 50.51 -19.48
N PHE A 609 -18.75 51.24 -19.85
CA PHE A 609 -18.70 51.97 -21.13
C PHE A 609 -18.87 51.04 -22.35
N ILE A 610 -18.49 49.77 -22.23
CA ILE A 610 -18.63 48.75 -23.28
C ILE A 610 -20.12 48.39 -23.50
N GLY A 611 -20.95 48.44 -22.46
CA GLY A 611 -22.39 48.18 -22.52
C GLY A 611 -23.18 49.18 -23.38
N LYS A 612 -22.61 50.35 -23.70
CA LYS A 612 -23.25 51.35 -24.57
C LYS A 612 -23.27 50.93 -26.05
N LYS A 613 -22.43 49.97 -26.45
CA LYS A 613 -22.36 49.45 -27.82
C LYS A 613 -23.07 48.09 -27.90
N ILE A 614 -24.37 48.13 -28.22
CA ILE A 614 -25.24 46.94 -28.34
C ILE A 614 -24.72 45.94 -29.39
N THR A 615 -23.99 46.42 -30.41
CA THR A 615 -23.35 45.62 -31.46
C THR A 615 -22.31 44.60 -30.96
N PHE A 616 -21.82 44.73 -29.72
CA PHE A 616 -20.94 43.73 -29.10
C PHE A 616 -21.70 42.59 -28.40
N PHE A 617 -22.99 42.75 -28.17
CA PHE A 617 -23.86 41.74 -27.55
C PHE A 617 -24.66 40.93 -28.57
N VAL A 618 -24.71 41.38 -29.82
CA VAL A 618 -25.48 40.75 -30.90
C VAL A 618 -24.62 40.65 -32.17
N PRO A 619 -24.64 39.51 -32.90
CA PRO A 619 -23.85 39.34 -34.12
C PRO A 619 -24.25 40.31 -35.25
N VAL A 620 -25.54 40.61 -35.40
CA VAL A 620 -26.09 41.50 -36.44
C VAL A 620 -26.86 42.64 -35.76
N SER A 621 -26.53 43.90 -36.06
CA SER A 621 -27.47 44.98 -35.76
C SER A 621 -28.52 44.94 -36.85
N ASP A 622 -29.75 44.61 -36.50
CA ASP A 622 -30.85 45.16 -37.27
C ASP A 622 -30.73 46.68 -37.12
N GLN A 623 -30.21 47.33 -38.16
CA GLN A 623 -30.43 48.75 -38.35
C GLN A 623 -31.94 48.87 -38.41
N VAL A 624 -32.55 49.16 -37.26
CA VAL A 624 -33.86 49.78 -37.24
C VAL A 624 -33.64 51.12 -37.91
N ASP A 625 -33.92 51.16 -39.21
CA ASP A 625 -34.27 52.37 -39.96
C ASP A 625 -35.51 52.97 -39.29
N GLY A 626 -35.29 53.54 -38.11
CA GLY A 626 -36.28 54.18 -37.25
C GLY A 626 -36.37 55.68 -37.49
N GLU A 627 -35.84 56.18 -38.61
CA GLU A 627 -36.05 57.56 -39.04
C GLU A 627 -37.21 57.71 -40.03
N LYS A 628 -37.97 56.64 -40.30
CA LYS A 628 -39.19 56.72 -41.12
C LYS A 628 -40.30 55.82 -40.60
N ARG A 629 -40.89 56.15 -39.45
CA ARG A 629 -42.32 55.93 -39.17
C ARG A 629 -42.82 56.78 -38.00
N LYS A 630 -43.22 57.99 -38.38
CA LYS A 630 -44.08 58.99 -37.72
C LYS A 630 -43.71 59.49 -36.32
#